data_AF-A0A3L6PSW0-F1
#
_entry.id   AF-A0A3L6PSW0-F1
#
_cell.length_a   1.000
_cell.length_b   1.000
_cell.length_c   1.000
_cell.angle_alpha   90.00
_cell.angle_beta   90.00
_cell.angle_gamma   90.00
#
_symmetry.space_group_name_H-M   'P 1'
#
loop_
_entity.id
_entity.type
_entity.pdbx_description
1 polymer ?
#
loop_
_entity_poly.entity_id
_entity_poly.type
_entity_poly.pdbx_seq_one_letter_code
_entity_poly.pdbx_strand_id
1 'polypeptide(L)' 'MLAVEYEDNALFVKVDTDDEYEFAKDMQVRGLPTLYFFSPDQNKDAIRTEGLIPMDMIRNIIDNEL' A
#
# COMPACT_ATOMS: atom_id res chain seq x y z
N MET A 1 -1.88 3.33 16.12
CA MET A 1 -2.27 3.63 14.72
C MET A 1 -1.14 3.10 13.84
N LEU A 2 -1.40 2.29 12.80
CA LEU A 2 -0.34 1.59 12.05
C LEU A 2 0.81 2.51 11.59
N ALA A 3 0.51 3.70 11.07
CA ALA A 3 1.54 4.64 10.63
C ALA A 3 2.45 5.14 11.76
N VAL A 4 1.95 5.22 12.99
CA VAL A 4 2.77 5.57 14.17
C VAL A 4 3.55 4.35 14.65
N GLU A 5 2.95 3.16 14.57
CA GLU A 5 3.61 1.90 14.93
C GLU A 5 4.83 1.60 14.05
N TYR A 6 4.78 2.00 12.78
CA TYR A 6 5.83 1.73 11.78
C TYR A 6 6.53 3.00 11.28
N GLU A 7 6.51 4.10 12.04
CA GLU A 7 7.04 5.39 11.58
C GLU A 7 8.51 5.33 11.16
N ASP A 8 9.31 4.47 11.79
CA ASP A 8 10.73 4.26 11.47
C ASP A 8 10.97 3.21 10.36
N ASN A 9 9.95 2.40 10.02
CA ASN A 9 10.11 1.22 9.16
C ASN A 9 9.39 1.33 7.81
N ALA A 10 8.28 2.08 7.74
CA ALA A 10 7.47 2.18 6.54
C ALA A 10 6.88 3.59 6.37
N LEU A 11 6.89 4.08 5.13
CA LEU A 11 6.23 5.31 4.75
C LEU A 11 4.79 5.03 4.33
N PHE A 12 3.83 5.68 5.01
CA PHE A 12 2.41 5.59 4.64
C PHE A 12 2.01 6.82 3.82
N VAL A 13 1.57 6.58 2.59
CA VAL A 13 1.10 7.62 1.68
C VAL A 13 -0.38 7.39 1.38
N LYS A 14 -1.16 8.48 1.40
CA LYS A 14 -2.54 8.48 0.92
C LYS A 14 -2.57 9.19 -0.42
N VAL A 15 -3.26 8.58 -1.38
CA VAL A 15 -3.52 9.16 -2.70
C VAL A 15 -5.01 9.43 -2.78
N ASP A 16 -5.37 10.66 -3.13
CA ASP A 16 -6.74 10.99 -3.52
C ASP A 16 -6.91 10.62 -4.99
N THR A 17 -7.71 9.59 -5.27
CA THR A 17 -7.88 9.07 -6.62
C THR A 17 -8.80 9.92 -7.49
N ASP A 18 -9.57 10.83 -6.90
CA ASP A 18 -10.38 11.78 -7.66
C ASP A 18 -9.50 12.89 -8.22
N ASP A 19 -8.55 13.38 -7.43
CA ASP A 19 -7.56 14.38 -7.87
C ASP A 19 -6.47 13.75 -8.77
N GLU A 20 -5.97 12.55 -8.43
CA GLU A 20 -4.89 11.85 -9.15
C GLU A 20 -5.42 10.77 -10.12
N TYR A 21 -6.48 11.09 -10.87
CA TYR A 21 -7.23 10.12 -11.68
C TYR A 21 -6.38 9.31 -12.68
N GLU A 22 -5.54 9.96 -13.49
CA GLU A 22 -4.73 9.24 -14.49
C GLU A 22 -3.68 8.34 -13.82
N PHE A 23 -3.08 8.78 -12.71
CA PHE A 23 -2.16 7.94 -11.93
C PHE A 23 -2.88 6.72 -11.35
N ALA A 24 -4.06 6.91 -10.75
CA ALA A 24 -4.86 5.80 -10.23
C ALA A 24 -5.24 4.80 -11.32
N LYS A 25 -5.58 5.29 -12.52
CA LYS A 25 -5.90 4.48 -13.70
C LYS A 25 -4.68 3.72 -14.24
N ASP A 26 -3.53 4.37 -14.36
CA ASP A 26 -2.27 3.74 -14.79
C ASP A 26 -1.82 2.65 -13.83
N MET A 27 -1.98 2.91 -12.53
CA MET A 27 -1.76 1.93 -11.46
C MET A 27 -2.80 0.82 -11.46
N GLN A 28 -3.88 0.92 -12.24
CA GLN A 28 -5.00 -0.03 -12.31
C GLN A 28 -5.81 -0.12 -11.00
N VAL A 29 -6.03 1.00 -10.31
CA VAL A 29 -6.98 1.11 -9.21
C VAL A 29 -8.40 1.03 -9.77
N ARG A 30 -9.15 -0.04 -9.44
CA ARG A 30 -10.51 -0.30 -9.95
C ARG A 30 -11.60 -0.16 -8.89
N GLY A 31 -11.21 -0.18 -7.62
CA GLY A 31 -12.11 -0.09 -6.48
C GLY A 31 -11.37 0.40 -5.25
N LEU A 32 -12.10 0.99 -4.32
CA LEU A 32 -11.54 1.52 -3.08
C LEU A 32 -12.00 0.71 -1.86
N PRO A 33 -11.16 0.58 -0.82
CA PRO A 33 -9.74 0.96 -0.83
C PRO A 33 -8.90 -0.01 -1.69
N THR A 34 -7.80 0.48 -2.26
CA THR A 34 -6.73 -0.34 -2.82
C THR A 34 -5.43 0.05 -2.12
N LEU A 35 -4.64 -0.93 -1.69
CA LEU A 35 -3.34 -0.73 -1.07
C LEU A 35 -2.25 -1.30 -1.98
N TYR A 36 -1.15 -0.55 -2.11
CA TYR A 36 0.09 -1.02 -2.70
C TYR A 36 1.18 -1.00 -1.65
N PHE A 37 1.97 -2.06 -1.62
CA PHE A 37 3.14 -2.20 -0.76
C PHE A 37 4.36 -2.28 -1.66
N PHE A 38 5.26 -1.31 -1.50
CA PHE A 38 6.47 -1.20 -2.31
C PHE A 38 7.67 -1.52 -1.42
N SER A 39 8.45 -2.52 -1.80
CA SER A 39 9.71 -2.82 -1.12
C SER A 39 10.78 -1.81 -1.54
N PRO A 40 11.72 -1.42 -0.66
CA PRO A 40 12.91 -0.69 -1.07
C PRO A 40 13.83 -1.54 -1.98
N ASP A 41 13.69 -2.87 -2.00
CA ASP A 41 14.38 -3.74 -2.94
C ASP A 41 13.75 -3.63 -4.34
N GLN A 42 14.48 -3.04 -5.28
CA GLN A 42 14.03 -2.82 -6.65
C GLN A 42 13.81 -4.11 -7.46
N ASN A 43 14.25 -5.27 -6.95
CA ASN A 43 14.00 -6.56 -7.59
C ASN A 43 12.68 -7.21 -7.14
N LYS A 44 12.01 -6.66 -6.11
CA LYS A 44 10.71 -7.13 -5.66
C LYS A 44 9.60 -6.34 -6.33
N ASP A 45 8.63 -7.06 -6.88
CA ASP A 45 7.40 -6.46 -7.38
C ASP A 45 6.56 -5.91 -6.23
N ALA A 46 5.76 -4.88 -6.52
CA ALA A 46 4.82 -4.33 -5.56
C ALA A 46 3.69 -5.33 -5.26
N ILE A 47 3.34 -5.46 -3.98
CA ILE A 47 2.17 -6.25 -3.55
C ILE A 47 0.94 -5.36 -3.59
N ARG A 48 -0.17 -5.87 -4.14
CA ARG A 48 -1.42 -5.12 -4.30
C ARG A 48 -2.59 -5.88 -3.67
N THR A 49 -3.38 -5.19 -2.87
CA THR A 49 -4.61 -5.72 -2.29
C THR A 49 -5.78 -4.79 -2.57
N GLU A 50 -6.92 -5.37 -2.97
CA GLU A 50 -8.18 -4.63 -3.16
C GLU A 50 -9.15 -4.92 -2.01
N GLY A 51 -9.92 -3.91 -1.61
CA GLY A 51 -10.92 -4.03 -0.56
C GLY A 51 -10.34 -3.96 0.85
N LEU A 52 -11.20 -4.19 1.83
CA LEU A 52 -10.82 -4.15 3.24
C LEU A 52 -10.02 -5.41 3.60
N ILE A 53 -8.81 -5.21 4.14
CA ILE A 53 -8.00 -6.30 4.69
C ILE A 53 -7.77 -6.14 6.19
N PRO A 54 -7.60 -7.25 6.94
CA PRO A 54 -7.32 -7.19 8.37
C PRO A 54 -6.01 -6.47 8.69
N MET A 55 -5.95 -5.79 9.83
CA MET A 55 -4.76 -5.05 10.25
C MET A 55 -3.53 -5.94 10.43
N ASP A 56 -3.72 -7.17 10.90
CA ASP A 56 -2.62 -8.13 11.09
C ASP A 56 -2.03 -8.62 9.76
N MET A 57 -2.83 -8.61 8.68
CA MET A 57 -2.32 -8.89 7.33
C MET A 57 -1.40 -7.77 6.86
N ILE A 58 -1.77 -6.51 7.13
CA ILE A 58 -0.91 -5.35 6.81
C ILE A 58 0.43 -5.47 7.55
N ARG A 59 0.41 -5.81 8.85
CA ARG A 59 1.63 -6.05 9.63
C ARG A 59 2.50 -7.14 9.02
N ASN A 60 1.90 -8.30 8.74
CA ASN A 60 2.64 -9.42 8.16
C ASN A 60 3.31 -9.07 6.83
N ILE A 61 2.64 -8.28 5.97
CA ILE A 61 3.23 -7.82 4.71
C ILE A 61 4.44 -6.93 4.97
N ILE A 62 4.32 -5.96 5.89
CA ILE A 62 5.43 -5.05 6.23
C ILE A 62 6.61 -5.80 6.85
N ASP A 63 6.35 -6.72 7.77
CA ASP A 63 7.40 -7.40 8.54
C ASP A 63 8.12 -8.51 7.78
N ASN A 64 7.42 -9.21 6.89
CA ASN A 64 7.90 -10.46 6.31
C ASN A 64 8.02 -10.44 4.78
N GLU A 65 7.28 -9.58 4.09
CA GLU A 65 7.22 -9.60 2.62
C GLU A 65 7.98 -8.42 1.98
N LEU A 66 7.98 -7.24 2.62
CA LEU A 66 8.72 -6.06 2.16
C LEU A 66 10.23 -6.20 2.38
#